data_AF-A0A518H9S1-F1
#
_entry.id   AF-A0A518H9S1-F1
#
_cell.length_a   1.000
_cell.length_b   1.000
_cell.length_c   1.000
_cell.angle_alpha   90.00
_cell.angle_beta   90.00
_cell.angle_gamma   90.00
#
_symmetry.space_group_name_H-M   'P 1'
#
loop_
_entity.id
_entity.type
_entity.pdbx_description
1 polymer ?
#
loop_
_entity_poly.entity_id
_entity_poly.type
_entity_poly.pdbx_seq_one_letter_code
_entity_poly.pdbx_strand_id
1 'polypeptide(L)'
;MIGSPGDATEERQAITDTILKWNAANKAQGLWVEPVKWETHSTPGLDGRPQGMINEELIPQSDCLIAIFRARAGSPTGKELSGTIEEIREFMRVGKYVVVYFFEGMVPIKGIDPDQIKLIHQFKEEIQQKGLTESYSTVDELQAKLSVQLSGIVKKLTSRPASSRKSGSSRKAAPTSQLSIANKGKGPNKTKHSKAPSSSTRTKVDSSDRWALLGDSFLEAKTVRQNRDGTITAEVPSQSAEVDAAMASLRPHHYGRSKPVPFAHGNDAWIVTVREVESVSEGGEQLWTVVLAPEPVEYGGGSMEMSVQTQGKLYTADEIARMRAGRILLNDPPPLDDNKRPSGDIAMLEEAFLEAQIRGVSTPVTVNDCIIQVIYNEQRGKGVNFLKLARLGAIFMLKAGGVIEHVRKLTLGPVRNGKVHVEFVGVRRKKYVNADPTIIQLEGDCALEQGSKD
;
A
#
# COMPACT_ATOMS: atom_id res chain seq x y z
N MET A 1 -8.06 13.98 21.12
CA MET A 1 -7.29 12.73 21.22
C MET A 1 -6.97 12.19 19.83
N ILE A 2 -5.78 11.62 19.65
CA ILE A 2 -5.37 10.91 18.42
C ILE A 2 -5.22 9.42 18.75
N GLY A 3 -6.10 8.59 18.18
CA GLY A 3 -6.12 7.14 18.36
C GLY A 3 -5.63 6.43 17.11
N SER A 4 -4.69 5.50 17.23
CA SER A 4 -4.29 4.67 16.09
C SER A 4 -3.56 3.40 16.55
N PRO A 5 -3.57 2.32 15.74
CA PRO A 5 -2.67 1.21 15.91
C PRO A 5 -1.19 1.60 15.68
N GLY A 6 -0.27 0.73 16.09
CA GLY A 6 1.17 1.03 16.14
C GLY A 6 1.87 1.19 14.78
N ASP A 7 1.22 0.85 13.66
CA ASP A 7 1.74 1.00 12.30
C ASP A 7 1.43 2.37 11.65
N ALA A 8 0.74 3.27 12.36
CA ALA A 8 0.32 4.58 11.85
C ALA A 8 1.14 5.76 12.41
N THR A 9 2.44 5.56 12.68
CA THR A 9 3.30 6.59 13.31
C THR A 9 3.41 7.87 12.48
N GLU A 10 3.57 7.73 11.17
CA GLU A 10 3.68 8.87 10.25
C GLU A 10 2.38 9.68 10.23
N GLU A 11 1.22 9.01 10.23
CA GLU A 11 -0.09 9.63 10.27
C GLU A 11 -0.35 10.35 11.59
N ARG A 12 0.04 9.76 12.73
CA ARG A 12 -0.03 10.43 14.04
C ARG A 12 0.75 11.74 14.02
N GLN A 13 1.95 11.73 13.43
CA GLN A 13 2.77 12.93 13.32
C GLN A 13 2.14 13.95 12.36
N ALA A 14 1.69 13.50 11.20
CA ALA A 14 1.07 14.34 10.19
C ALA A 14 -0.17 15.08 10.71
N ILE A 15 -0.99 14.42 11.51
CA ILE A 15 -2.16 15.01 12.18
C ILE A 15 -1.72 16.06 13.20
N THR A 16 -0.69 15.76 13.98
CA THR A 16 -0.12 16.69 14.95
C THR A 16 0.36 17.97 14.26
N ASP A 17 1.13 17.82 13.19
CA ASP A 17 1.66 18.95 12.43
C ASP A 17 0.54 19.78 11.79
N THR A 18 -0.51 19.10 11.30
CA THR A 18 -1.70 19.78 10.74
C THR A 18 -2.41 20.61 11.79
N ILE A 19 -2.60 20.06 13.00
CA ILE A 19 -3.21 20.78 14.13
C ILE A 19 -2.36 21.99 14.52
N LEU A 20 -1.04 21.83 14.62
CA LEU A 20 -0.13 22.94 14.98
C LEU A 20 -0.14 24.05 13.92
N LYS A 21 -0.13 23.69 12.62
CA LYS A 21 -0.27 24.64 11.51
C LYS A 21 -1.61 25.37 11.56
N TRP A 22 -2.69 24.65 11.85
CA TRP A 22 -4.02 25.24 12.00
C TRP A 22 -4.06 26.23 13.17
N ASN A 23 -3.50 25.87 14.33
CA ASN A 23 -3.41 26.77 15.48
C ASN A 23 -2.63 28.06 15.15
N ALA A 24 -1.51 27.93 14.44
CA ALA A 24 -0.71 29.07 14.00
C ALA A 24 -1.52 29.99 13.06
N ALA A 25 -2.29 29.42 12.13
CA ALA A 25 -3.13 30.17 11.20
C ALA A 25 -4.37 30.80 11.86
N ASN A 26 -4.89 30.22 12.95
CA ASN A 26 -6.14 30.63 13.59
C ASN A 26 -5.94 31.32 14.95
N LYS A 27 -4.72 31.76 15.28
CA LYS A 27 -4.38 32.42 16.56
C LYS A 27 -5.32 33.58 16.93
N ALA A 28 -5.81 34.33 15.94
CA ALA A 28 -6.73 35.46 16.16
C ALA A 28 -8.13 35.06 16.63
N GLN A 29 -8.55 33.81 16.48
CA GLN A 29 -9.89 33.33 16.86
C GLN A 29 -9.99 32.96 18.36
N GLY A 30 -8.88 32.98 19.10
CA GLY A 30 -8.86 32.59 20.52
C GLY A 30 -9.18 31.11 20.76
N LEU A 31 -9.20 30.30 19.71
CA LEU A 31 -9.41 28.86 19.76
C LEU A 31 -8.06 28.14 19.62
N TRP A 32 -7.86 27.12 20.45
CA TRP A 32 -6.66 26.29 20.44
C TRP A 32 -7.07 24.82 20.40
N VAL A 33 -6.49 24.07 19.47
CA VAL A 33 -6.70 22.62 19.36
C VAL A 33 -5.45 21.92 19.88
N GLU A 34 -5.59 21.11 20.92
CA GLU A 34 -4.47 20.37 21.51
C GLU A 34 -4.39 18.93 20.96
N PRO A 35 -3.25 18.52 20.38
CA PRO A 35 -3.05 17.14 19.94
C PRO A 35 -2.73 16.22 21.12
N VAL A 36 -3.78 15.68 21.76
CA VAL A 36 -3.67 14.73 22.88
C VAL A 36 -3.29 13.33 22.38
N LYS A 37 -2.19 12.76 22.90
CA LYS A 37 -1.64 11.43 22.61
C LYS A 37 -1.31 10.69 23.91
N TRP A 38 -1.48 9.37 23.97
CA TRP A 38 -1.19 8.60 25.18
C TRP A 38 0.30 8.68 25.58
N GLU A 39 1.20 8.68 24.60
CA GLU A 39 2.66 8.74 24.80
C GLU A 39 3.11 9.99 25.58
N THR A 40 2.32 11.07 25.53
CA THR A 40 2.68 12.37 26.12
C THR A 40 1.69 12.89 27.15
N HIS A 41 0.47 12.34 27.21
CA HIS A 41 -0.61 12.83 28.07
C HIS A 41 -1.14 11.78 29.06
N SER A 42 -0.62 10.55 29.03
CA SER A 42 -0.96 9.53 30.04
C SER A 42 0.07 9.49 31.17
N THR A 43 -0.40 9.19 32.38
CA THR A 43 0.44 9.05 33.57
C THR A 43 0.83 7.58 33.76
N PRO A 44 2.12 7.24 33.92
CA PRO A 44 2.53 5.86 34.20
C PRO A 44 1.95 5.34 35.52
N GLY A 45 1.39 4.13 35.49
CA GLY A 45 0.82 3.46 36.67
C GLY A 45 0.69 1.95 36.46
N LEU A 46 0.49 1.19 37.54
CA LEU A 46 0.29 -0.27 37.54
C LEU A 46 -0.98 -0.65 38.33
N ASP A 47 -2.04 0.13 38.17
CA ASP A 47 -3.29 0.06 38.92
C ASP A 47 -4.45 -0.55 38.12
N GLY A 48 -4.19 -1.03 36.90
CA GLY A 48 -5.20 -1.71 36.11
C GLY A 48 -4.73 -2.17 34.74
N ARG A 49 -5.71 -2.33 33.84
CA ARG A 49 -5.45 -2.69 32.45
C ARG A 49 -4.92 -1.47 31.69
N PRO A 50 -3.81 -1.57 30.93
CA PRO A 50 -3.17 -0.43 30.28
C PRO A 50 -4.12 0.45 29.44
N GLN A 51 -4.93 -0.15 28.56
CA GLN A 51 -5.89 0.62 27.75
C GLN A 51 -7.01 1.23 28.61
N GLY A 52 -7.41 0.57 29.69
CA GLY A 52 -8.45 1.09 30.60
C GLY A 52 -7.99 2.39 31.27
N MET A 53 -6.75 2.40 31.77
CA MET A 53 -6.15 3.56 32.41
C MET A 53 -6.03 4.74 31.44
N ILE A 54 -5.53 4.50 30.22
CA ILE A 54 -5.45 5.52 29.16
C ILE A 54 -6.84 6.10 28.86
N ASN A 55 -7.86 5.25 28.74
CA ASN A 55 -9.22 5.68 28.44
C ASN A 55 -9.82 6.51 29.57
N GLU A 56 -9.66 6.07 30.83
CA GLU A 56 -10.15 6.76 32.02
C GLU A 56 -9.52 8.14 32.20
N GLU A 57 -8.24 8.30 31.83
CA GLU A 57 -7.52 9.58 31.92
C GLU A 57 -7.80 10.51 30.73
N LEU A 58 -7.70 10.01 29.49
CA LEU A 58 -7.67 10.86 28.29
C LEU A 58 -9.05 11.18 27.70
N ILE A 59 -10.01 10.27 27.80
CA ILE A 59 -11.32 10.45 27.19
C ILE A 59 -12.09 11.60 27.85
N PRO A 60 -12.15 11.73 29.20
CA PRO A 60 -12.91 12.80 29.84
C PRO A 60 -12.43 14.20 29.44
N GLN A 61 -11.12 14.41 29.33
CA GLN A 61 -10.50 15.70 28.99
C GLN A 61 -10.48 16.03 27.49
N SER A 62 -10.73 15.06 26.61
CA SER A 62 -10.73 15.27 25.16
C SER A 62 -12.10 15.67 24.60
N ASP A 63 -12.15 16.61 23.66
CA ASP A 63 -13.42 17.04 23.03
C ASP A 63 -13.82 16.22 21.80
N CYS A 64 -12.82 15.68 21.10
CA CYS A 64 -13.02 14.80 19.97
C CYS A 64 -11.90 13.76 19.87
N LEU A 65 -12.21 12.70 19.13
CA LEU A 65 -11.26 11.68 18.70
C LEU A 65 -11.02 11.81 17.20
N ILE A 66 -9.74 11.85 16.81
CA ILE A 66 -9.31 11.58 15.44
C ILE A 66 -8.65 10.20 15.46
N ALA A 67 -9.34 9.21 14.91
CA ALA A 67 -8.89 7.83 14.82
C ALA A 67 -8.39 7.51 13.42
N ILE A 68 -7.30 6.74 13.33
CA ILE A 68 -6.67 6.36 12.06
C ILE A 68 -6.41 4.87 12.05
N PHE A 69 -6.80 4.20 10.97
CA PHE A 69 -6.43 2.83 10.67
C PHE A 69 -5.58 2.78 9.41
N ARG A 70 -4.46 2.06 9.49
CA ARG A 70 -3.61 1.74 8.34
C ARG A 70 -3.80 0.28 7.94
N ALA A 71 -2.79 -0.57 8.11
CA ALA A 71 -2.84 -1.97 7.72
C ALA A 71 -3.16 -2.91 8.89
N ARG A 72 -3.25 -2.37 10.12
CA ARG A 72 -3.57 -3.14 11.34
C ARG A 72 -4.83 -2.62 12.01
N ALA A 73 -5.64 -3.53 12.54
CA ALA A 73 -6.74 -3.19 13.45
C ALA A 73 -6.22 -2.84 14.85
N GLY A 74 -5.09 -3.44 15.24
CA GLY A 74 -4.47 -3.36 16.57
C GLY A 74 -4.58 -4.68 17.34
N SER A 75 -4.19 -4.64 18.62
CA SER A 75 -4.17 -5.83 19.48
C SER A 75 -5.34 -5.84 20.46
N PRO A 76 -5.97 -7.00 20.73
CA PRO A 76 -7.09 -7.10 21.65
C PRO A 76 -6.75 -6.54 23.02
N THR A 77 -7.71 -5.85 23.61
CA THR A 77 -7.54 -5.19 24.90
C THR A 77 -8.29 -5.93 26.01
N GLY A 78 -8.76 -7.15 25.77
CA GLY A 78 -9.61 -7.88 26.72
C GLY A 78 -11.05 -7.37 26.83
N LYS A 79 -11.37 -6.14 26.38
CA LYS A 79 -12.75 -5.65 26.17
C LYS A 79 -13.12 -5.57 24.69
N GLU A 80 -12.16 -5.21 23.86
CA GLU A 80 -12.38 -4.92 22.45
C GLU A 80 -11.30 -5.53 21.56
N LEU A 81 -11.61 -5.57 20.27
CA LEU A 81 -10.73 -6.10 19.21
C LEU A 81 -9.42 -5.31 19.10
N SER A 82 -9.45 -4.02 19.45
CA SER A 82 -8.24 -3.21 19.62
C SER A 82 -8.45 -1.98 20.50
N GLY A 83 -7.34 -1.37 20.93
CA GLY A 83 -7.37 -0.14 21.73
C GLY A 83 -8.04 1.03 21.02
N THR A 84 -7.73 1.25 19.74
CA THR A 84 -8.37 2.32 18.95
C THR A 84 -9.86 2.06 18.74
N ILE A 85 -10.28 0.80 18.58
CA ILE A 85 -11.71 0.45 18.52
C ILE A 85 -12.41 0.71 19.86
N GLU A 86 -11.75 0.38 20.98
CA GLU A 86 -12.25 0.69 22.33
C GLU A 86 -12.43 2.20 22.53
N GLU A 87 -11.43 3.00 22.13
CA GLU A 87 -11.50 4.45 22.17
C GLU A 87 -12.67 4.99 21.34
N ILE A 88 -12.86 4.53 20.09
CA ILE A 88 -13.97 4.96 19.23
C ILE A 88 -15.31 4.67 19.89
N ARG A 89 -15.52 3.43 20.36
CA ARG A 89 -16.79 3.01 20.97
C ARG A 89 -17.07 3.81 22.24
N GLU A 90 -16.04 4.09 23.04
CA GLU A 90 -16.19 4.86 24.27
C GLU A 90 -16.50 6.33 24.00
N PHE A 91 -15.82 6.98 23.04
CA PHE A 91 -16.13 8.34 22.60
C PHE A 91 -17.56 8.45 22.07
N MET A 92 -18.01 7.47 21.27
CA MET A 92 -19.39 7.41 20.78
C MET A 92 -20.39 7.23 21.93
N ARG A 93 -20.08 6.34 22.88
CA ARG A 93 -20.91 6.06 24.07
C ARG A 93 -21.13 7.33 24.91
N VAL A 94 -20.09 8.15 25.07
CA VAL A 94 -20.19 9.44 25.79
C VAL A 94 -20.67 10.60 24.91
N GLY A 95 -21.04 10.35 23.65
CA GLY A 95 -21.63 11.33 22.73
C GLY A 95 -20.64 12.37 22.18
N LYS A 96 -19.33 12.12 22.31
CA LYS A 96 -18.27 13.00 21.81
C LYS A 96 -18.05 12.78 20.31
N TYR A 97 -17.51 13.80 19.64
CA TYR A 97 -17.34 13.77 18.18
C TYR A 97 -16.17 12.86 17.81
N VAL A 98 -16.39 11.98 16.83
CA VAL A 98 -15.38 11.04 16.34
C VAL A 98 -15.18 11.25 14.85
N VAL A 99 -13.93 11.31 14.43
CA VAL A 99 -13.49 11.32 13.03
C VAL A 99 -12.65 10.09 12.81
N VAL A 100 -12.95 9.31 11.78
CA VAL A 100 -12.22 8.08 11.47
C VAL A 100 -11.67 8.15 10.04
N TYR A 101 -10.37 7.93 9.91
CA TYR A 101 -9.66 7.83 8.63
C TYR A 101 -9.19 6.40 8.38
N PHE A 102 -9.45 5.88 7.17
CA PHE A 102 -8.98 4.58 6.73
C PHE A 102 -7.96 4.72 5.59
N PHE A 103 -6.83 4.03 5.71
CA PHE A 103 -5.86 3.96 4.63
C PHE A 103 -6.38 3.05 3.51
N GLU A 104 -6.35 3.54 2.27
CA GLU A 104 -6.70 2.80 1.05
C GLU A 104 -5.60 2.84 -0.01
N GLY A 105 -4.44 3.39 0.35
CA GLY A 105 -3.27 3.42 -0.53
C GLY A 105 -2.60 2.06 -0.66
N MET A 106 -1.54 2.01 -1.47
CA MET A 106 -0.70 0.83 -1.55
C MET A 106 -0.01 0.58 -0.21
N VAL A 107 -0.45 -0.46 0.49
CA VAL A 107 0.29 -1.00 1.64
C VAL A 107 1.33 -1.96 1.09
N PRO A 108 2.63 -1.82 1.45
CA PRO A 108 3.60 -2.86 1.16
C PRO A 108 3.10 -4.19 1.74
N ILE A 109 2.90 -5.22 0.91
CA ILE A 109 2.36 -6.55 1.28
C ILE A 109 3.12 -7.18 2.45
N LYS A 110 4.40 -6.87 2.47
CA LYS A 110 5.38 -7.05 3.52
C LYS A 110 4.73 -6.60 4.87
N GLY A 111 4.49 -7.54 5.80
CA GLY A 111 4.01 -7.28 7.18
C GLY A 111 2.50 -7.10 7.36
N ILE A 112 1.70 -7.33 6.32
CA ILE A 112 0.24 -7.33 6.39
C ILE A 112 -0.24 -8.63 7.03
N ASP A 113 -1.03 -8.51 8.08
CA ASP A 113 -1.75 -9.63 8.69
C ASP A 113 -3.16 -9.67 8.08
N PRO A 114 -3.51 -10.71 7.28
CA PRO A 114 -4.81 -10.80 6.63
C PRO A 114 -6.00 -10.73 7.60
N ASP A 115 -5.84 -11.27 8.81
CA ASP A 115 -6.89 -11.21 9.83
C ASP A 115 -7.07 -9.78 10.33
N GLN A 116 -5.99 -9.03 10.48
CA GLN A 116 -6.06 -7.61 10.84
C GLN A 116 -6.72 -6.76 9.76
N ILE A 117 -6.44 -7.03 8.48
CA ILE A 117 -7.11 -6.35 7.35
C ILE A 117 -8.60 -6.68 7.33
N LYS A 118 -8.94 -7.95 7.53
CA LYS A 118 -10.34 -8.39 7.63
C LYS A 118 -11.06 -7.68 8.78
N LEU A 119 -10.42 -7.55 9.95
CA LEU A 119 -10.96 -6.83 11.09
C LEU A 119 -11.18 -5.33 10.79
N ILE A 120 -10.23 -4.68 10.11
CA ILE A 120 -10.40 -3.29 9.66
C ILE A 120 -11.60 -3.16 8.72
N HIS A 121 -11.73 -4.07 7.75
CA HIS A 121 -12.83 -4.04 6.78
C HIS A 121 -14.19 -4.21 7.47
N GLN A 122 -14.31 -5.20 8.34
CA GLN A 122 -15.53 -5.45 9.11
C GLN A 122 -15.88 -4.26 10.01
N PHE A 123 -14.88 -3.69 10.69
CA PHE A 123 -15.10 -2.52 11.53
C PHE A 123 -15.48 -1.27 10.71
N LYS A 124 -14.89 -1.09 9.53
CA LYS A 124 -15.23 -0.01 8.60
C LYS A 124 -16.69 -0.10 8.14
N GLU A 125 -17.14 -1.28 7.73
CA GLU A 125 -18.55 -1.52 7.37
C GLU A 125 -19.48 -1.23 8.55
N GLU A 126 -19.13 -1.69 9.76
CA GLU A 126 -19.91 -1.46 10.97
C GLU A 126 -20.05 0.04 11.29
N ILE A 127 -18.94 0.79 11.26
CA ILE A 127 -18.92 2.20 11.67
C ILE A 127 -19.56 3.10 10.60
N GLN A 128 -19.48 2.73 9.31
CA GLN A 128 -20.13 3.46 8.22
C GLN A 128 -21.66 3.42 8.28
N GLN A 129 -22.24 2.41 8.94
CA GLN A 129 -23.68 2.40 9.26
C GLN A 129 -24.06 3.45 10.32
N LYS A 130 -23.09 3.89 11.12
CA LYS A 130 -23.29 4.80 12.26
C LYS A 130 -22.86 6.25 11.96
N GLY A 131 -22.14 6.48 10.86
CA GLY A 131 -21.69 7.81 10.48
C GLY A 131 -20.76 7.85 9.26
N LEU A 132 -20.26 9.04 8.94
CA LEU A 132 -19.33 9.25 7.82
C LEU A 132 -17.89 8.98 8.27
N THR A 133 -17.17 8.23 7.44
CA THR A 133 -15.72 8.00 7.55
C THR A 133 -15.03 8.60 6.34
N GLU A 134 -13.73 8.82 6.42
CA GLU A 134 -12.93 9.31 5.29
C GLU A 134 -11.82 8.31 4.96
N SER A 135 -11.41 8.27 3.69
CA SER A 135 -10.30 7.42 3.22
C SER A 135 -9.11 8.27 2.81
N TYR A 136 -7.90 7.71 2.81
CA TYR A 136 -6.68 8.39 2.32
C TYR A 136 -5.68 7.37 1.79
N SER A 137 -4.88 7.76 0.80
CA SER A 137 -3.91 6.87 0.15
C SER A 137 -2.45 7.22 0.43
N THR A 138 -2.19 8.43 0.92
CA THR A 138 -0.86 8.91 1.31
C THR A 138 -0.94 9.82 2.54
N VAL A 139 0.16 9.97 3.26
CA VAL A 139 0.25 10.89 4.42
C VAL A 139 -0.03 12.33 3.98
N ASP A 140 0.45 12.74 2.80
CA ASP A 140 0.19 14.08 2.24
C ASP A 140 -1.31 14.31 1.97
N GLU A 141 -2.00 13.30 1.44
CA GLU A 141 -3.44 13.36 1.22
C GLU A 141 -4.20 13.48 2.56
N LEU A 142 -3.79 12.73 3.59
CA LEU A 142 -4.35 12.84 4.93
C LEU A 142 -4.19 14.27 5.48
N GLN A 143 -2.99 14.86 5.35
CA GLN A 143 -2.76 16.24 5.79
C GLN A 143 -3.62 17.24 5.03
N ALA A 144 -3.73 17.11 3.70
CA ALA A 144 -4.55 17.99 2.88
C ALA A 144 -6.04 17.90 3.26
N LYS A 145 -6.57 16.69 3.40
CA LYS A 145 -7.96 16.44 3.82
C LYS A 145 -8.23 16.99 5.22
N LEU A 146 -7.39 16.64 6.19
CA LEU A 146 -7.56 17.11 7.56
C LEU A 146 -7.45 18.64 7.64
N SER A 147 -6.54 19.27 6.89
CA SER A 147 -6.38 20.74 6.90
C SER A 147 -7.68 21.45 6.52
N VAL A 148 -8.42 20.92 5.54
CA VAL A 148 -9.72 21.45 5.12
C VAL A 148 -10.80 21.13 6.16
N GLN A 149 -10.81 19.89 6.67
CA GLN A 149 -11.86 19.39 7.54
C GLN A 149 -11.77 19.94 8.97
N LEU A 150 -10.57 20.28 9.46
CA LEU A 150 -10.32 20.68 10.85
C LEU A 150 -11.11 21.92 11.25
N SER A 151 -11.20 22.94 10.39
CA SER A 151 -12.04 24.12 10.64
C SER A 151 -13.53 23.75 10.78
N GLY A 152 -14.00 22.79 9.99
CA GLY A 152 -15.36 22.26 10.08
C GLY A 152 -15.60 21.47 11.37
N ILE A 153 -14.62 20.67 11.79
CA ILE A 153 -14.65 19.91 13.05
C ILE A 153 -14.71 20.89 14.24
N VAL A 154 -13.81 21.87 14.29
CA VAL A 154 -13.79 22.89 15.35
C VAL A 154 -15.11 23.64 15.38
N LYS A 155 -15.63 24.08 14.23
CA LYS A 155 -16.92 24.78 14.16
C LYS A 155 -18.04 23.93 14.75
N LYS A 156 -18.13 22.64 14.41
CA LYS A 156 -19.14 21.71 14.95
C LYS A 156 -19.02 21.56 16.48
N LEU A 157 -17.79 21.49 16.99
CA LEU A 157 -17.54 21.37 18.43
C LEU A 157 -17.91 22.65 19.18
N THR A 158 -17.64 23.81 18.60
CA THR A 158 -17.99 25.11 19.19
C THR A 158 -19.47 25.48 19.03
N SER A 159 -20.17 24.90 18.05
CA SER A 159 -21.59 25.19 17.79
C SER A 159 -22.55 24.25 18.53
N ARG A 160 -22.07 23.16 19.15
CA ARG A 160 -22.91 22.32 20.01
C ARG A 160 -23.24 23.10 21.29
N PRO A 161 -24.52 23.23 21.70
CA PRO A 161 -24.86 23.92 22.93
C PRO A 161 -24.18 23.24 24.12
N ALA A 162 -23.58 24.05 24.99
CA ALA A 162 -22.87 23.60 26.18
C ALA A 162 -23.84 23.00 27.22
N SER A 163 -24.21 21.73 27.07
CA SER A 163 -24.82 20.95 28.16
C SER A 163 -23.95 19.72 28.46
N SER A 164 -22.95 19.90 29.35
CA SER A 164 -22.38 18.85 30.22
C SER A 164 -20.98 19.13 30.77
N ARG A 165 -20.39 20.31 30.59
CA ARG A 165 -19.13 20.64 31.31
C ARG A 165 -19.44 21.10 32.74
N LYS A 166 -19.51 20.13 33.67
CA LYS A 166 -19.35 20.41 35.10
C LYS A 166 -17.90 20.83 35.38
N SER A 167 -17.82 21.86 36.20
CA SER A 167 -16.67 22.67 36.61
C SER A 167 -15.52 21.91 37.26
N GLY A 168 -14.30 22.34 36.95
CA GLY A 168 -13.07 22.06 37.71
C GLY A 168 -12.18 23.30 37.79
N SER A 169 -12.43 24.12 38.82
CA SER A 169 -11.54 25.06 39.52
C SER A 169 -10.41 25.79 38.78
N SER A 170 -10.60 27.11 38.76
CA SER A 170 -9.65 28.24 38.68
C SER A 170 -8.18 28.02 39.06
N ARG A 171 -7.29 28.73 38.36
CA ARG A 171 -6.38 29.72 38.98
C ARG A 171 -5.95 30.82 38.01
N LYS A 172 -5.90 32.04 38.56
CA LYS A 172 -5.68 33.36 37.95
C LYS A 172 -4.27 33.54 37.39
N ALA A 173 -4.12 34.31 36.29
CA ALA A 173 -3.56 35.67 36.28
C ALA A 173 -3.28 36.15 34.84
N ALA A 174 -3.59 37.41 34.57
CA ALA A 174 -3.26 38.18 33.35
C ALA A 174 -2.02 39.08 33.64
N PRO A 175 -1.60 40.00 32.75
CA PRO A 175 -1.61 40.08 31.28
C PRO A 175 -0.19 40.44 30.75
N THR A 176 -0.11 41.08 29.56
CA THR A 176 1.02 41.90 29.01
C THR A 176 2.01 41.09 28.15
N SER A 177 2.36 41.44 26.91
CA SER A 177 2.36 42.71 26.19
C SER A 177 2.31 42.54 24.67
N GLN A 178 1.77 43.57 24.04
CA GLN A 178 1.77 43.92 22.61
C GLN A 178 3.16 43.99 21.95
N LEU A 179 3.15 43.87 20.61
CA LEU A 179 3.81 44.70 19.56
C LEU A 179 4.15 43.80 18.34
N SER A 180 3.41 43.84 17.22
CA SER A 180 3.54 44.74 16.04
C SER A 180 4.84 44.52 15.24
N ILE A 181 4.96 44.58 13.90
CA ILE A 181 4.11 44.85 12.72
C ILE A 181 5.03 44.51 11.50
N ALA A 182 4.45 43.98 10.42
CA ALA A 182 4.85 44.07 8.98
C ALA A 182 6.26 43.55 8.55
N ASN A 183 6.51 43.13 7.31
CA ASN A 183 5.91 43.57 6.04
C ASN A 183 6.05 42.55 4.90
N LYS A 184 5.27 42.82 3.85
CA LYS A 184 4.99 42.07 2.61
C LYS A 184 6.18 41.89 1.64
N GLY A 185 6.07 40.85 0.81
CA GLY A 185 6.68 40.78 -0.53
C GLY A 185 6.07 39.67 -1.41
N LYS A 186 5.32 40.06 -2.47
CA LYS A 186 4.81 39.23 -3.59
C LYS A 186 6.02 38.69 -4.40
N GLY A 187 6.16 37.41 -4.77
CA GLY A 187 5.50 36.68 -5.90
C GLY A 187 6.16 36.99 -7.26
N PRO A 188 6.01 36.19 -8.36
CA PRO A 188 5.81 34.74 -8.57
C PRO A 188 6.74 34.15 -9.68
N ASN A 189 6.76 32.83 -9.94
CA ASN A 189 6.70 32.33 -11.34
C ASN A 189 6.38 30.84 -11.53
N LYS A 190 5.62 30.55 -12.60
CA LYS A 190 5.27 29.24 -13.17
C LYS A 190 6.19 28.90 -14.36
N THR A 191 6.49 27.62 -14.57
CA THR A 191 6.91 27.06 -15.88
C THR A 191 6.32 25.64 -16.01
N LYS A 192 5.34 25.41 -16.89
CA LYS A 192 5.38 25.00 -18.32
C LYS A 192 5.75 23.53 -18.56
N HIS A 193 4.72 22.77 -18.98
CA HIS A 193 4.76 21.43 -19.56
C HIS A 193 5.55 21.38 -20.87
N SER A 194 6.34 20.32 -21.07
CA SER A 194 6.88 19.89 -22.36
C SER A 194 6.35 18.49 -22.74
N LYS A 195 5.96 18.34 -24.01
CA LYS A 195 5.43 17.12 -24.64
C LYS A 195 6.54 16.06 -24.81
N ALA A 196 6.20 14.79 -24.59
CA ALA A 196 7.09 13.65 -24.82
C ALA A 196 7.14 13.22 -26.31
N PRO A 197 8.30 12.78 -26.85
CA PRO A 197 8.37 12.13 -28.16
C PRO A 197 8.02 10.62 -28.07
N SER A 198 7.44 10.07 -29.13
CA SER A 198 7.18 8.63 -29.28
C SER A 198 8.45 7.92 -29.79
N SER A 199 9.05 7.06 -28.96
CA SER A 199 10.18 6.23 -29.36
C SER A 199 9.69 4.85 -29.79
N SER A 200 9.67 4.55 -31.08
CA SER A 200 9.47 3.18 -31.55
C SER A 200 10.74 2.36 -31.28
N THR A 201 10.66 1.34 -30.42
CA THR A 201 11.79 0.44 -30.15
C THR A 201 11.53 -0.87 -30.88
N ARG A 202 12.35 -1.20 -31.89
CA ARG A 202 12.23 -2.45 -32.68
C ARG A 202 12.62 -3.72 -31.90
N THR A 203 13.18 -3.57 -30.70
CA THR A 203 13.74 -4.66 -29.89
C THR A 203 12.65 -5.50 -29.22
N LYS A 204 12.76 -6.84 -29.35
CA LYS A 204 12.06 -7.83 -28.53
C LYS A 204 12.99 -8.30 -27.40
N VAL A 205 12.44 -8.61 -26.24
CA VAL A 205 13.16 -9.09 -25.06
C VAL A 205 12.47 -10.36 -24.54
N ASP A 206 13.17 -11.48 -24.59
CA ASP A 206 12.75 -12.79 -24.05
C ASP A 206 13.58 -13.21 -22.81
N SER A 207 14.61 -12.45 -22.47
CA SER A 207 15.51 -12.59 -21.32
C SER A 207 15.71 -11.24 -20.61
N SER A 208 15.75 -11.25 -19.28
CA SER A 208 16.12 -10.06 -18.50
C SER A 208 17.65 -9.94 -18.28
N ASP A 209 18.43 -10.83 -18.89
CA ASP A 209 19.90 -10.93 -18.80
C ASP A 209 20.39 -11.02 -17.35
N ARG A 210 21.34 -10.16 -16.97
CA ARG A 210 21.90 -10.06 -15.62
C ARG A 210 20.99 -9.33 -14.62
N TRP A 211 19.86 -8.81 -15.08
CA TRP A 211 19.02 -7.98 -14.21
C TRP A 211 18.17 -8.82 -13.26
N ALA A 212 18.10 -8.36 -12.02
CA ALA A 212 17.24 -8.87 -10.98
C ALA A 212 16.34 -7.75 -10.42
N LEU A 213 15.12 -8.11 -10.07
CA LEU A 213 14.23 -7.30 -9.25
C LEU A 213 14.43 -7.75 -7.81
N LEU A 214 14.70 -6.83 -6.88
CA LEU A 214 14.78 -7.11 -5.45
C LEU A 214 14.12 -5.96 -4.68
N GLY A 215 12.97 -6.23 -4.07
CA GLY A 215 12.12 -5.15 -3.56
C GLY A 215 11.65 -4.26 -4.70
N ASP A 216 11.87 -2.95 -4.52
CA ASP A 216 11.57 -1.92 -5.53
C ASP A 216 12.81 -1.59 -6.39
N SER A 217 13.93 -2.29 -6.17
CA SER A 217 15.19 -2.03 -6.85
C SER A 217 15.40 -2.92 -8.07
N PHE A 218 15.86 -2.31 -9.15
CA PHE A 218 16.26 -2.99 -10.38
C PHE A 218 17.79 -3.01 -10.44
N LEU A 219 18.38 -4.18 -10.25
CA LEU A 219 19.81 -4.35 -9.99
C LEU A 219 20.44 -5.24 -11.04
N GLU A 220 21.64 -4.90 -11.49
CA GLU A 220 22.43 -5.80 -12.33
C GLU A 220 23.23 -6.74 -11.44
N ALA A 221 22.85 -8.02 -11.41
CA ALA A 221 23.54 -9.04 -10.63
C ALA A 221 24.70 -9.63 -11.45
N LYS A 222 25.89 -9.70 -10.86
CA LYS A 222 27.03 -10.45 -11.40
C LYS A 222 26.70 -11.94 -11.42
N THR A 223 26.12 -12.46 -10.34
CA THR A 223 25.66 -13.84 -10.22
C THR A 223 24.36 -13.91 -9.43
N VAL A 224 23.51 -14.89 -9.77
CA VAL A 224 22.36 -15.32 -8.97
C VAL A 224 22.40 -16.83 -8.89
N ARG A 225 22.55 -17.36 -7.68
CA ARG A 225 22.70 -18.79 -7.40
C ARG A 225 21.57 -19.27 -6.49
N GLN A 226 20.82 -20.27 -6.94
CA GLN A 226 19.94 -21.04 -6.06
C GLN A 226 20.77 -22.14 -5.38
N ASN A 227 20.86 -22.07 -4.05
CA ASN A 227 21.67 -22.96 -3.24
C ASN A 227 20.91 -24.27 -2.95
N ARG A 228 21.66 -25.32 -2.56
CA ARG A 228 21.09 -26.64 -2.24
C ARG A 228 20.16 -26.63 -1.03
N ASP A 229 20.34 -25.67 -0.12
CA ASP A 229 19.51 -25.47 1.06
C ASP A 229 18.21 -24.68 0.76
N GLY A 230 17.97 -24.33 -0.50
CA GLY A 230 16.81 -23.58 -0.95
C GLY A 230 16.97 -22.05 -0.84
N THR A 231 18.07 -21.54 -0.30
CA THR A 231 18.35 -20.10 -0.31
C THR A 231 18.83 -19.64 -1.68
N ILE A 232 18.78 -18.33 -1.93
CA ILE A 232 19.26 -17.70 -3.15
C ILE A 232 20.36 -16.70 -2.77
N THR A 233 21.53 -16.82 -3.36
CA THR A 233 22.61 -15.83 -3.22
C THR A 233 22.69 -14.99 -4.47
N ALA A 234 22.66 -13.67 -4.34
CA ALA A 234 22.91 -12.75 -5.43
C ALA A 234 24.11 -11.85 -5.13
N GLU A 235 25.01 -11.74 -6.09
CA GLU A 235 26.18 -10.86 -6.04
C GLU A 235 25.92 -9.65 -6.92
N VAL A 236 25.97 -8.45 -6.36
CA VAL A 236 25.67 -7.19 -7.02
C VAL A 236 26.88 -6.26 -6.92
N PRO A 237 27.58 -5.96 -8.02
CA PRO A 237 28.66 -4.99 -7.99
C PRO A 237 28.10 -3.59 -7.67
N SER A 238 28.81 -2.85 -6.83
CA SER A 238 28.55 -1.43 -6.61
C SER A 238 28.86 -0.69 -7.90
N GLN A 239 27.81 -0.19 -8.56
CA GLN A 239 27.91 0.60 -9.79
C GLN A 239 27.50 2.06 -9.57
N SER A 240 26.75 2.35 -8.50
CA SER A 240 26.29 3.70 -8.15
C SER A 240 25.90 3.81 -6.68
N ALA A 241 25.83 5.04 -6.17
CA ALA A 241 25.41 5.32 -4.80
C ALA A 241 23.95 4.89 -4.53
N GLU A 242 23.09 4.90 -5.54
CA GLU A 242 21.71 4.39 -5.45
C GLU A 242 21.69 2.88 -5.21
N VAL A 243 22.54 2.12 -5.91
CA VAL A 243 22.70 0.67 -5.70
C VAL A 243 23.22 0.40 -4.30
N ASP A 244 24.21 1.15 -3.84
CA ASP A 244 24.77 0.97 -2.48
C ASP A 244 23.74 1.28 -1.39
N ALA A 245 22.96 2.35 -1.55
CA ALA A 245 21.89 2.69 -0.62
C ALA A 245 20.78 1.63 -0.62
N ALA A 246 20.40 1.13 -1.79
CA ALA A 246 19.43 0.05 -1.92
C ALA A 246 19.91 -1.21 -1.21
N MET A 247 21.15 -1.66 -1.46
CA MET A 247 21.72 -2.85 -0.83
C MET A 247 21.89 -2.67 0.69
N ALA A 248 22.36 -1.51 1.14
CA ALA A 248 22.47 -1.21 2.57
C ALA A 248 21.11 -1.25 3.29
N SER A 249 20.05 -0.76 2.65
CA SER A 249 18.69 -0.75 3.21
C SER A 249 18.09 -2.15 3.41
N LEU A 250 18.60 -3.15 2.69
CA LEU A 250 18.17 -4.54 2.79
C LEU A 250 18.76 -5.27 4.00
N ARG A 251 19.72 -4.67 4.71
CA ARG A 251 20.36 -5.29 5.88
C ARG A 251 19.30 -5.69 6.92
N PRO A 252 19.29 -6.96 7.36
CA PRO A 252 18.40 -7.42 8.43
C PRO A 252 18.58 -6.55 9.68
N HIS A 253 17.49 -6.11 10.30
CA HIS A 253 17.57 -5.43 11.59
C HIS A 253 17.94 -6.45 12.67
N HIS A 254 18.85 -6.08 13.59
CA HIS A 254 19.28 -6.96 14.69
C HIS A 254 18.14 -7.39 15.64
N TYR A 255 17.03 -6.67 15.64
CA TYR A 255 15.81 -6.98 16.39
C TYR A 255 14.60 -6.95 15.46
N GLY A 256 14.23 -8.11 14.90
CA GLY A 256 13.03 -8.28 14.09
C GLY A 256 13.19 -9.30 12.96
N ARG A 257 12.08 -9.88 12.51
CA ARG A 257 12.09 -10.76 11.32
C ARG A 257 12.23 -9.88 10.08
N SER A 258 13.22 -10.15 9.24
CA SER A 258 13.38 -9.48 7.93
C SER A 258 12.07 -9.58 7.16
N LYS A 259 11.59 -8.43 6.70
CA LYS A 259 10.23 -8.28 6.19
C LYS A 259 10.25 -8.75 4.69
N PRO A 260 9.35 -9.64 4.20
CA PRO A 260 9.49 -10.29 2.88
C PRO A 260 9.38 -9.34 1.68
N VAL A 261 10.24 -9.47 0.68
CA VAL A 261 10.30 -8.62 -0.54
C VAL A 261 10.12 -9.45 -1.81
N PRO A 262 9.64 -8.83 -2.91
CA PRO A 262 9.72 -9.41 -4.23
C PRO A 262 11.17 -9.72 -4.63
N PHE A 263 11.39 -10.87 -5.25
CA PHE A 263 12.61 -11.17 -5.98
C PHE A 263 12.27 -11.84 -7.31
N ALA A 264 12.85 -11.36 -8.41
CA ALA A 264 12.70 -12.00 -9.71
C ALA A 264 14.01 -11.95 -10.49
N HIS A 265 14.37 -13.06 -11.12
CA HIS A 265 15.54 -13.17 -11.97
C HIS A 265 15.35 -14.28 -13.01
N GLY A 266 15.78 -14.04 -14.25
CA GLY A 266 15.58 -15.00 -15.34
C GLY A 266 14.09 -15.26 -15.61
N ASN A 267 13.66 -16.52 -15.48
CA ASN A 267 12.28 -16.96 -15.73
C ASN A 267 11.50 -17.26 -14.44
N ASP A 268 12.02 -16.82 -13.29
CA ASP A 268 11.49 -17.21 -12.00
C ASP A 268 11.42 -16.04 -11.02
N ALA A 269 10.56 -16.19 -10.03
CA ALA A 269 10.30 -15.17 -9.02
C ALA A 269 9.74 -15.77 -7.74
N TRP A 270 10.08 -15.14 -6.63
CA TRP A 270 9.69 -15.54 -5.29
C TRP A 270 9.42 -14.30 -4.44
N ILE A 271 8.60 -14.49 -3.43
CA ILE A 271 8.63 -13.66 -2.23
C ILE A 271 9.75 -14.21 -1.36
N VAL A 272 10.71 -13.37 -0.97
CA VAL A 272 11.90 -13.78 -0.21
C VAL A 272 12.09 -12.92 1.03
N THR A 273 12.71 -13.47 2.07
CA THR A 273 13.24 -12.70 3.19
C THR A 273 14.75 -12.59 3.10
N VAL A 274 15.27 -11.39 3.35
CA VAL A 274 16.71 -11.15 3.37
C VAL A 274 17.30 -11.75 4.64
N ARG A 275 18.18 -12.74 4.48
CA ARG A 275 18.87 -13.42 5.59
C ARG A 275 20.14 -12.70 5.99
N GLU A 276 20.88 -12.23 4.99
CA GLU A 276 22.20 -11.68 5.17
C GLU A 276 22.52 -10.73 4.02
N VAL A 277 23.21 -9.65 4.35
CA VAL A 277 23.74 -8.70 3.37
C VAL A 277 25.15 -8.33 3.81
N GLU A 278 26.12 -8.67 2.98
CA GLU A 278 27.52 -8.36 3.18
C GLU A 278 28.03 -7.49 2.03
N SER A 279 29.07 -6.73 2.30
CA SER A 279 29.78 -5.93 1.30
C SER A 279 31.27 -6.13 1.49
N VAL A 280 31.96 -6.52 0.43
CA VAL A 280 33.44 -6.57 0.39
C VAL A 280 33.91 -5.42 -0.50
N SER A 281 34.84 -4.61 0.00
CA SER A 281 35.51 -3.57 -0.79
C SER A 281 36.99 -3.90 -0.91
N GLU A 282 37.48 -4.03 -2.14
CA GLU A 282 38.87 -4.35 -2.45
C GLU A 282 39.30 -3.55 -3.68
N GLY A 283 40.44 -2.85 -3.60
CA GLY A 283 41.02 -2.17 -4.76
C GLY A 283 40.18 -1.05 -5.39
N GLY A 284 39.18 -0.51 -4.68
CA GLY A 284 38.25 0.50 -5.21
C GLY A 284 36.99 -0.08 -5.87
N GLU A 285 36.88 -1.41 -5.95
CA GLU A 285 35.64 -2.09 -6.29
C GLU A 285 34.92 -2.51 -5.01
N GLN A 286 33.59 -2.49 -5.05
CA GLN A 286 32.76 -2.99 -3.96
C GLN A 286 31.75 -4.01 -4.52
N LEU A 287 31.67 -5.16 -3.86
CA LEU A 287 30.75 -6.23 -4.20
C LEU A 287 29.80 -6.48 -3.04
N TRP A 288 28.51 -6.35 -3.30
CA TRP A 288 27.47 -6.73 -2.36
C TRP A 288 27.08 -8.19 -2.56
N THR A 289 26.95 -8.93 -1.47
CA THR A 289 26.40 -10.28 -1.46
C THR A 289 25.14 -10.28 -0.62
N VAL A 290 24.02 -10.70 -1.21
CA VAL A 290 22.75 -10.86 -0.49
C VAL A 290 22.32 -12.31 -0.49
N VAL A 291 21.97 -12.83 0.69
CA VAL A 291 21.38 -14.16 0.86
C VAL A 291 19.89 -13.99 1.14
N LEU A 292 19.08 -14.64 0.33
CA LEU A 292 17.63 -14.56 0.30
C LEU A 292 17.05 -15.93 0.64
N ALA A 293 16.04 -15.98 1.49
CA ALA A 293 15.28 -17.19 1.78
C ALA A 293 13.88 -17.06 1.16
N PRO A 294 13.49 -17.90 0.19
CA PRO A 294 12.12 -17.96 -0.30
C PRO A 294 11.12 -18.22 0.84
N GLU A 295 10.03 -17.47 0.87
CA GLU A 295 8.92 -17.74 1.78
C GLU A 295 8.16 -19.00 1.32
N PRO A 296 7.62 -19.80 2.26
CA PRO A 296 6.91 -21.04 1.96
C PRO A 296 5.50 -20.76 1.45
N VAL A 297 5.43 -20.22 0.24
CA VAL A 297 4.20 -19.74 -0.40
C VAL A 297 3.88 -20.58 -1.62
N GLU A 298 2.60 -20.88 -1.81
CA GLU A 298 2.11 -21.63 -2.95
C GLU A 298 1.90 -20.70 -4.16
N TYR A 299 2.54 -20.99 -5.29
CA TYR A 299 2.37 -20.28 -6.55
C TYR A 299 1.48 -21.07 -7.52
N GLY A 300 0.86 -20.37 -8.48
CA GLY A 300 0.08 -21.01 -9.54
C GLY A 300 -1.36 -21.42 -9.21
N GLY A 301 -1.91 -20.89 -8.11
CA GLY A 301 -3.30 -21.11 -7.67
C GLY A 301 -3.39 -22.07 -6.49
N GLY A 302 -4.20 -21.70 -5.49
CA GLY A 302 -4.38 -22.47 -4.26
C GLY A 302 -5.28 -23.70 -4.44
N SER A 303 -5.26 -24.60 -3.45
CA SER A 303 -6.08 -25.82 -3.44
C SER A 303 -7.60 -25.55 -3.31
N MET A 304 -7.99 -24.37 -2.82
CA MET A 304 -9.40 -23.99 -2.60
C MET A 304 -9.93 -22.95 -3.61
N GLU A 305 -9.32 -22.81 -4.79
CA GLU A 305 -9.85 -21.89 -5.81
C GLU A 305 -11.25 -22.34 -6.27
N MET A 306 -12.23 -21.45 -6.17
CA MET A 306 -13.62 -21.72 -6.54
C MET A 306 -13.96 -21.22 -7.95
N SER A 307 -14.89 -21.90 -8.62
CA SER A 307 -15.53 -21.38 -9.82
C SER A 307 -16.56 -20.31 -9.47
N VAL A 308 -16.72 -19.33 -10.35
CA VAL A 308 -17.64 -18.20 -10.18
C VAL A 308 -18.71 -18.25 -11.24
N GLN A 309 -19.98 -18.08 -10.86
CA GLN A 309 -21.07 -17.90 -11.82
C GLN A 309 -21.53 -16.44 -11.79
N THR A 310 -21.49 -15.78 -12.94
CA THR A 310 -21.91 -14.37 -13.09
C THR A 310 -22.49 -14.18 -14.49
N GLN A 311 -23.56 -13.39 -14.61
CA GLN A 311 -24.23 -13.10 -15.89
C GLN A 311 -24.61 -14.37 -16.68
N GLY A 312 -24.97 -15.45 -15.98
CA GLY A 312 -25.31 -16.74 -16.58
C GLY A 312 -24.13 -17.55 -17.14
N LYS A 313 -22.88 -17.08 -16.98
CA LYS A 313 -21.66 -17.81 -17.38
C LYS A 313 -20.90 -18.31 -16.15
N LEU A 314 -20.49 -19.58 -16.20
CA LEU A 314 -19.58 -20.18 -15.23
C LEU A 314 -18.14 -19.92 -15.67
N TYR A 315 -17.34 -19.38 -14.75
CA TYR A 315 -15.91 -19.17 -14.88
C TYR A 315 -15.18 -20.13 -13.96
N THR A 316 -14.41 -21.04 -14.54
CA THR A 316 -13.51 -21.93 -13.80
C THR A 316 -12.33 -21.15 -13.20
N ALA A 317 -11.67 -21.73 -12.21
CA ALA A 317 -10.45 -21.15 -11.63
C ALA A 317 -9.36 -20.89 -12.68
N ASP A 318 -9.27 -21.75 -13.69
CA ASP A 318 -8.29 -21.62 -14.77
C ASP A 318 -8.65 -20.50 -15.76
N GLU A 319 -9.93 -20.28 -16.04
CA GLU A 319 -10.40 -19.12 -16.81
C GLU A 319 -10.16 -17.82 -16.06
N ILE A 320 -10.44 -17.79 -14.75
CA ILE A 320 -10.16 -16.61 -13.91
C ILE A 320 -8.66 -16.31 -13.89
N ALA A 321 -7.81 -17.33 -13.78
CA ALA A 321 -6.38 -17.15 -13.87
C ALA A 321 -5.93 -16.65 -15.25
N ARG A 322 -6.54 -17.12 -16.34
CA ARG A 322 -6.30 -16.58 -17.69
C ARG A 322 -6.69 -15.11 -17.77
N MET A 323 -7.82 -14.71 -17.20
CA MET A 323 -8.24 -13.30 -17.13
C MET A 323 -7.27 -12.46 -16.30
N ARG A 324 -6.80 -12.98 -15.17
CA ARG A 324 -5.77 -12.34 -14.34
C ARG A 324 -4.44 -12.17 -15.10
N ALA A 325 -4.03 -13.19 -15.85
CA ALA A 325 -2.86 -13.10 -16.74
C ALA A 325 -3.03 -11.99 -17.78
N GLY A 326 -4.22 -11.89 -18.37
CA GLY A 326 -4.59 -10.83 -19.31
C GLY A 326 -4.57 -9.43 -18.66
N ARG A 327 -5.09 -9.28 -17.43
CA ARG A 327 -4.98 -8.02 -16.65
C ARG A 327 -3.52 -7.62 -16.46
N ILE A 328 -2.66 -8.54 -16.00
CA ILE A 328 -1.25 -8.28 -15.72
C ILE A 328 -0.50 -7.85 -16.99
N LEU A 329 -0.73 -8.55 -18.10
CA LEU A 329 0.11 -8.45 -19.30
C LEU A 329 -0.45 -7.54 -20.39
N LEU A 330 -1.77 -7.43 -20.51
CA LEU A 330 -2.45 -6.78 -21.63
C LEU A 330 -3.43 -5.69 -21.17
N ASN A 331 -3.66 -5.57 -19.86
CA ASN A 331 -4.76 -4.79 -19.30
C ASN A 331 -6.15 -5.24 -19.82
N ASP A 332 -6.31 -6.55 -20.02
CA ASP A 332 -7.56 -7.15 -20.52
C ASP A 332 -7.98 -8.37 -19.69
N PRO A 333 -9.10 -8.31 -18.94
CA PRO A 333 -9.98 -7.14 -18.82
C PRO A 333 -9.24 -5.98 -18.14
N PRO A 334 -9.63 -4.71 -18.32
CA PRO A 334 -9.13 -3.59 -17.53
C PRO A 334 -9.76 -3.57 -16.14
N PRO A 335 -9.20 -2.84 -15.15
CA PRO A 335 -9.82 -2.62 -13.85
C PRO A 335 -11.24 -2.08 -13.99
N LEU A 336 -12.14 -2.54 -13.11
CA LEU A 336 -13.46 -1.94 -13.00
C LEU A 336 -13.30 -0.44 -12.65
N ASP A 337 -13.96 0.41 -13.43
CA ASP A 337 -14.01 1.84 -13.20
C ASP A 337 -15.12 2.12 -12.18
N ASP A 338 -14.76 2.45 -10.95
CA ASP A 338 -15.71 2.72 -9.85
C ASP A 338 -16.77 3.79 -10.19
N ASN A 339 -16.49 4.63 -11.21
CA ASN A 339 -17.39 5.67 -11.70
C ASN A 339 -18.39 5.18 -12.76
N LYS A 340 -18.13 4.04 -13.41
CA LYS A 340 -19.03 3.43 -14.41
C LYS A 340 -19.82 2.30 -13.77
N ARG A 341 -20.72 2.66 -12.85
CA ARG A 341 -21.56 1.69 -12.16
C ARG A 341 -22.63 1.11 -13.10
N PRO A 342 -22.79 -0.22 -13.16
CA PRO A 342 -23.92 -0.86 -13.83
C PRO A 342 -25.27 -0.44 -13.24
N SER A 343 -26.30 -0.45 -14.07
CA SER A 343 -27.67 -0.17 -13.66
C SER A 343 -28.31 -1.40 -12.99
N GLY A 344 -28.17 -1.55 -11.67
CA GLY A 344 -28.93 -2.52 -10.85
C GLY A 344 -28.11 -3.32 -9.82
N ASP A 345 -28.68 -3.55 -8.63
CA ASP A 345 -27.96 -4.05 -7.45
C ASP A 345 -27.39 -5.48 -7.59
N ILE A 346 -28.09 -6.40 -8.26
CA ILE A 346 -27.67 -7.80 -8.41
C ILE A 346 -26.51 -7.94 -9.40
N ALA A 347 -26.62 -7.29 -10.57
CA ALA A 347 -25.56 -7.31 -11.57
C ALA A 347 -24.26 -6.67 -11.05
N MET A 348 -24.38 -5.61 -10.23
CA MET A 348 -23.23 -5.02 -9.54
C MET A 348 -22.52 -6.01 -8.61
N LEU A 349 -23.26 -6.78 -7.81
CA LEU A 349 -22.68 -7.77 -6.90
C LEU A 349 -21.98 -8.90 -7.67
N GLU A 350 -22.59 -9.37 -8.76
CA GLU A 350 -22.03 -10.44 -9.60
C GLU A 350 -20.74 -10.00 -10.33
N GLU A 351 -20.66 -8.76 -10.81
CA GLU A 351 -19.45 -8.20 -11.43
C GLU A 351 -18.34 -7.94 -10.40
N ALA A 352 -18.69 -7.38 -9.23
CA ALA A 352 -17.74 -7.13 -8.16
C ALA A 352 -17.11 -8.44 -7.64
N PHE A 353 -17.89 -9.52 -7.60
CA PHE A 353 -17.40 -10.83 -7.17
C PHE A 353 -16.42 -11.43 -8.18
N LEU A 354 -16.71 -11.34 -9.49
CA LEU A 354 -15.76 -11.75 -10.52
C LEU A 354 -14.49 -10.88 -10.50
N GLU A 355 -14.60 -9.57 -10.32
CA GLU A 355 -13.44 -8.67 -10.22
C GLU A 355 -12.57 -9.01 -9.01
N ALA A 356 -13.15 -9.29 -7.84
CA ALA A 356 -12.39 -9.73 -6.67
C ALA A 356 -11.56 -11.00 -6.97
N GLN A 357 -12.14 -11.92 -7.75
CA GLN A 357 -11.48 -13.16 -8.14
C GLN A 357 -10.39 -12.92 -9.19
N ILE A 358 -10.60 -12.01 -10.15
CA ILE A 358 -9.54 -11.58 -11.10
C ILE A 358 -8.40 -10.93 -10.33
N ARG A 359 -8.68 -10.05 -9.36
CA ARG A 359 -7.68 -9.42 -8.50
C ARG A 359 -6.90 -10.42 -7.64
N GLY A 360 -7.42 -11.63 -7.44
CA GLY A 360 -6.78 -12.68 -6.68
C GLY A 360 -7.22 -12.66 -5.22
N VAL A 361 -8.14 -13.57 -4.88
CA VAL A 361 -8.53 -13.85 -3.50
C VAL A 361 -7.57 -14.88 -2.93
N SER A 362 -7.04 -14.63 -1.74
CA SER A 362 -6.07 -15.52 -1.06
C SER A 362 -4.78 -15.76 -1.86
N THR A 363 -4.44 -14.88 -2.80
CA THR A 363 -3.14 -14.88 -3.48
C THR A 363 -2.14 -14.02 -2.70
N PRO A 364 -0.84 -14.33 -2.76
CA PRO A 364 0.19 -13.55 -2.08
C PRO A 364 0.23 -12.07 -2.46
N VAL A 365 -0.14 -11.76 -3.71
CA VAL A 365 -0.23 -10.40 -4.24
C VAL A 365 -1.59 -10.21 -4.90
N THR A 366 -2.17 -9.02 -4.72
CA THR A 366 -3.38 -8.58 -5.42
C THR A 366 -3.03 -7.96 -6.78
N VAL A 367 -3.74 -8.38 -7.82
CA VAL A 367 -3.57 -7.92 -9.20
C VAL A 367 -4.61 -6.85 -9.50
N ASN A 368 -4.26 -5.58 -9.27
CA ASN A 368 -5.15 -4.47 -9.60
C ASN A 368 -4.97 -4.05 -11.06
N ASP A 369 -3.72 -3.77 -11.45
CA ASP A 369 -3.40 -3.10 -12.71
C ASP A 369 -2.52 -3.95 -13.64
N CYS A 370 -2.36 -3.48 -14.87
CA CYS A 370 -1.37 -4.00 -15.81
C CYS A 370 0.04 -3.53 -15.39
N ILE A 371 0.88 -4.47 -14.96
CA ILE A 371 2.23 -4.15 -14.45
C ILE A 371 3.13 -3.53 -15.51
N ILE A 372 2.92 -3.87 -16.79
CA ILE A 372 3.65 -3.29 -17.91
C ILE A 372 3.34 -1.79 -18.03
N GLN A 373 2.08 -1.39 -17.85
CA GLN A 373 1.67 0.03 -17.85
C GLN A 373 2.20 0.77 -16.64
N VAL A 374 2.13 0.16 -15.45
CA VAL A 374 2.65 0.73 -14.20
C VAL A 374 4.13 1.07 -14.37
N ILE A 375 4.94 0.10 -14.78
CA ILE A 375 6.39 0.27 -14.95
C ILE A 375 6.70 1.30 -16.05
N TYR A 376 5.93 1.34 -17.14
CA TYR A 376 6.12 2.32 -18.20
C TYR A 376 5.85 3.76 -17.72
N ASN A 377 4.85 3.95 -16.85
CA ASN A 377 4.48 5.28 -16.33
C ASN A 377 5.46 5.78 -15.26
N GLU A 378 6.03 4.88 -14.46
CA GLU A 378 7.02 5.21 -13.43
C GLU A 378 8.40 5.52 -14.03
N GLN A 379 8.82 4.75 -15.04
CA GLN A 379 10.10 4.98 -15.71
C GLN A 379 9.94 6.03 -16.83
N ARG A 380 10.15 7.31 -16.51
CA ARG A 380 10.24 8.42 -17.50
C ARG A 380 11.50 8.32 -18.39
N GLY A 381 11.79 7.13 -18.95
CA GLY A 381 12.93 6.81 -19.80
C GLY A 381 12.64 5.55 -20.62
N LYS A 382 12.33 5.72 -21.91
CA LYS A 382 11.91 4.65 -22.83
C LYS A 382 13.15 3.91 -23.37
N GLY A 383 13.13 2.57 -23.38
CA GLY A 383 14.22 1.78 -23.98
C GLY A 383 14.15 0.28 -23.65
N VAL A 384 15.22 -0.46 -23.96
CA VAL A 384 15.30 -1.91 -23.72
C VAL A 384 15.26 -2.26 -22.23
N ASN A 385 15.77 -1.39 -21.35
CA ASN A 385 15.74 -1.61 -19.89
C ASN A 385 14.32 -1.60 -19.33
N PHE A 386 13.42 -0.77 -19.88
CA PHE A 386 11.99 -0.83 -19.56
C PHE A 386 11.42 -2.23 -19.82
N LEU A 387 11.72 -2.83 -20.99
CA LEU A 387 11.22 -4.17 -21.32
C LEU A 387 11.77 -5.23 -20.35
N LYS A 388 13.03 -5.14 -19.96
CA LYS A 388 13.65 -6.09 -19.00
C LYS A 388 13.03 -5.99 -17.61
N LEU A 389 12.81 -4.77 -17.11
CA LEU A 389 12.15 -4.54 -15.83
C LEU A 389 10.68 -4.95 -15.88
N ALA A 390 9.94 -4.55 -16.92
CA ALA A 390 8.56 -4.95 -17.14
C ALA A 390 8.41 -6.47 -17.17
N ARG A 391 9.37 -7.17 -17.78
CA ARG A 391 9.41 -8.62 -17.83
C ARG A 391 9.60 -9.24 -16.43
N LEU A 392 10.54 -8.75 -15.63
CA LEU A 392 10.73 -9.25 -14.25
C LEU A 392 9.51 -8.98 -13.36
N GLY A 393 8.95 -7.77 -13.44
CA GLY A 393 7.72 -7.40 -12.74
C GLY A 393 6.54 -8.28 -13.16
N ALA A 394 6.38 -8.54 -14.46
CA ALA A 394 5.37 -9.46 -14.97
C ALA A 394 5.55 -10.89 -14.46
N ILE A 395 6.77 -11.44 -14.47
CA ILE A 395 7.04 -12.78 -13.93
C ILE A 395 6.66 -12.85 -12.45
N PHE A 396 7.06 -11.86 -11.66
CA PHE A 396 6.69 -11.78 -10.25
C PHE A 396 5.17 -11.73 -10.07
N MET A 397 4.46 -10.83 -10.76
CA MET A 397 3.01 -10.68 -10.64
C MET A 397 2.24 -11.91 -11.12
N LEU A 398 2.70 -12.58 -12.18
CA LEU A 398 2.10 -13.82 -12.67
C LEU A 398 2.24 -14.95 -11.63
N LYS A 399 3.40 -15.07 -10.99
CA LYS A 399 3.60 -16.09 -9.95
C LYS A 399 2.85 -15.73 -8.67
N ALA A 400 3.20 -14.59 -8.06
CA ALA A 400 2.68 -14.16 -6.77
C ALA A 400 1.20 -13.75 -6.81
N GLY A 401 0.66 -13.40 -7.98
CA GLY A 401 -0.77 -13.27 -8.22
C GLY A 401 -1.50 -14.60 -8.43
N GLY A 402 -0.85 -15.74 -8.25
CA GLY A 402 -1.48 -17.07 -8.36
C GLY A 402 -1.89 -17.48 -9.78
N VAL A 403 -1.30 -16.86 -10.81
CA VAL A 403 -1.62 -17.19 -12.21
C VAL A 403 -0.88 -18.44 -12.66
N ILE A 404 0.41 -18.55 -12.35
CA ILE A 404 1.26 -19.66 -12.80
C ILE A 404 2.28 -20.09 -11.74
N GLU A 405 2.71 -21.34 -11.82
CA GLU A 405 3.84 -21.87 -11.08
C GLU A 405 5.14 -21.71 -11.88
N HIS A 406 5.10 -21.95 -13.20
CA HIS A 406 6.26 -21.87 -14.07
C HIS A 406 6.02 -21.01 -15.32
N VAL A 407 7.00 -20.17 -15.66
CA VAL A 407 7.05 -19.46 -16.94
C VAL A 407 7.77 -20.32 -17.96
N ARG A 408 7.10 -20.66 -19.07
CA ARG A 408 7.75 -21.32 -20.22
C ARG A 408 8.28 -20.31 -21.22
N LYS A 409 7.52 -19.23 -21.45
CA LYS A 409 7.87 -18.16 -22.37
C LYS A 409 7.27 -16.84 -21.89
N LEU A 410 8.06 -15.77 -21.89
CA LEU A 410 7.57 -14.40 -21.81
C LEU A 410 8.47 -13.51 -22.67
N THR A 411 7.92 -13.02 -23.76
CA THR A 411 8.59 -12.10 -24.67
C THR A 411 7.83 -10.77 -24.68
N LEU A 412 8.53 -9.67 -24.42
CA LEU A 412 8.01 -8.32 -24.50
C LEU A 412 8.64 -7.55 -25.66
N GLY A 413 7.84 -6.83 -26.41
CA GLY A 413 8.25 -6.04 -27.56
C GLY A 413 7.94 -6.72 -28.90
N PRO A 414 8.09 -5.99 -30.02
CA PRO A 414 8.58 -4.62 -30.10
C PRO A 414 7.59 -3.61 -29.53
N VAL A 415 8.08 -2.40 -29.21
CA VAL A 415 7.21 -1.27 -28.85
C VAL A 415 6.89 -0.48 -30.12
N ARG A 416 5.62 -0.46 -30.52
CA ARG A 416 5.13 0.21 -31.73
C ARG A 416 3.84 0.96 -31.42
N ASN A 417 3.74 2.20 -31.87
CA ASN A 417 2.54 3.03 -31.75
C ASN A 417 1.98 3.10 -30.31
N GLY A 418 2.87 3.24 -29.32
CA GLY A 418 2.47 3.29 -27.91
C GLY A 418 1.96 1.96 -27.35
N LYS A 419 2.20 0.83 -28.03
CA LYS A 419 1.87 -0.51 -27.56
C LYS A 419 3.11 -1.39 -27.49
N VAL A 420 3.14 -2.31 -26.55
CA VAL A 420 4.14 -3.37 -26.47
C VAL A 420 3.48 -4.70 -26.79
N HIS A 421 4.05 -5.42 -27.75
CA HIS A 421 3.59 -6.76 -28.07
C HIS A 421 4.04 -7.75 -26.97
N VAL A 422 3.17 -8.67 -26.59
CA VAL A 422 3.40 -9.65 -25.52
C VAL A 422 3.10 -11.04 -26.04
N GLU A 423 4.05 -11.95 -25.87
CA GLU A 423 3.87 -13.39 -26.11
C GLU A 423 4.16 -14.14 -24.80
N PHE A 424 3.17 -14.84 -24.26
CA PHE A 424 3.27 -15.50 -22.95
C PHE A 424 2.78 -16.95 -22.98
N VAL A 425 3.56 -17.83 -22.38
CA VAL A 425 3.18 -19.22 -22.08
C VAL A 425 3.62 -19.53 -20.65
N GLY A 426 2.68 -19.93 -19.81
CA GLY A 426 2.97 -20.37 -18.45
C GLY A 426 2.11 -21.55 -18.02
N VAL A 427 2.56 -22.23 -16.97
CA VAL A 427 1.98 -23.48 -16.46
C VAL A 427 1.43 -23.22 -15.07
N ARG A 428 0.15 -23.51 -14.86
CA ARG A 428 -0.50 -23.47 -13.55
C ARG A 428 -0.01 -24.61 -12.67
N ARG A 429 -0.23 -24.47 -11.37
CA ARG A 429 0.09 -25.55 -10.44
C ARG A 429 -0.71 -26.80 -10.78
N LYS A 430 -0.04 -27.96 -10.73
CA LYS A 430 -0.71 -29.25 -10.92
C LYS A 430 -1.61 -29.55 -9.72
N LYS A 431 -2.93 -29.58 -9.93
CA LYS A 431 -3.94 -29.82 -8.88
C LYS A 431 -4.19 -31.31 -8.61
N TYR A 432 -4.15 -32.14 -9.64
CA TYR A 432 -4.47 -33.56 -9.55
C TYR A 432 -3.30 -34.40 -10.05
N VAL A 433 -2.97 -35.47 -9.33
CA VAL A 433 -1.86 -36.37 -9.70
C VAL A 433 -2.02 -36.94 -11.12
N ASN A 434 -3.26 -37.22 -11.51
CA ASN A 434 -3.61 -37.90 -12.76
C ASN A 434 -4.00 -36.95 -13.91
N ALA A 435 -3.82 -35.64 -13.76
CA ALA A 435 -4.09 -34.67 -14.82
C ALA A 435 -2.85 -33.82 -15.11
N ASP A 436 -2.68 -33.43 -16.37
CA ASP A 436 -1.65 -32.47 -16.73
C ASP A 436 -1.99 -31.09 -16.16
N PRO A 437 -0.98 -30.29 -15.77
CA PRO A 437 -1.21 -28.94 -15.32
C PRO A 437 -1.75 -28.06 -16.47
N THR A 438 -2.70 -27.19 -16.15
CA THR A 438 -3.27 -26.25 -17.13
C THR A 438 -2.21 -25.29 -17.65
N ILE A 439 -2.19 -25.09 -18.97
CA ILE A 439 -1.29 -24.15 -19.64
C ILE A 439 -2.07 -22.89 -20.01
N ILE A 440 -1.55 -21.73 -19.59
CA ILE A 440 -2.07 -20.42 -20.02
C ILE A 440 -1.20 -19.93 -21.17
N GLN A 441 -1.85 -19.60 -22.30
CA GLN A 441 -1.23 -18.99 -23.47
C GLN A 441 -1.95 -17.69 -23.81
N LEU A 442 -1.19 -16.60 -23.93
CA LEU A 442 -1.65 -15.28 -24.31
C LEU A 442 -0.72 -14.66 -25.33
N GLU A 443 -1.29 -13.98 -26.32
CA GLU A 443 -0.58 -13.16 -27.29
C GLU A 443 -1.43 -11.93 -27.59
N GLY A 444 -0.82 -10.75 -27.57
CA GLY A 444 -1.55 -9.50 -27.80
C GLY A 444 -0.70 -8.26 -27.58
N ASP A 445 -1.31 -7.09 -27.81
CA ASP A 445 -0.65 -5.80 -27.65
C ASP A 445 -1.16 -5.07 -26.41
N CYS A 446 -0.27 -4.80 -25.45
CA CYS A 446 -0.56 -3.96 -24.30
C CYS A 446 -0.38 -2.48 -24.67
N ALA A 447 -1.43 -1.68 -24.56
CA ALA A 447 -1.33 -0.22 -24.67
C ALA A 447 -0.54 0.35 -23.49
N LEU A 448 0.42 1.24 -23.75
CA LEU A 448 1.32 1.82 -22.73
C LEU A 448 0.81 3.17 -22.20
N GLU A 449 0.00 3.88 -22.99
CA GLU A 449 -0.64 5.13 -22.60
C GLU A 449 -2.15 4.86 -22.47
N GLN A 450 -2.74 5.19 -21.31
CA GLN A 450 -4.20 5.29 -21.22
C GLN A 450 -4.58 6.46 -22.13
N GLY A 451 -5.32 6.19 -23.22
CA GLY A 451 -5.79 7.25 -24.09
C GLY A 451 -6.48 8.33 -23.26
N SER A 452 -6.11 9.60 -23.45
CA SER A 452 -6.89 10.68 -22.86
C SER A 452 -8.33 10.46 -23.29
N LYS A 453 -9.19 10.18 -22.31
CA LYS A 453 -10.63 10.34 -22.51
C LYS A 453 -10.83 11.85 -22.51
N ASP A 454 -10.76 12.43 -23.70
CA ASP A 454 -11.29 13.77 -23.96
C ASP A 454 -12.79 13.82 -23.65
#